data_AF-A0A1U6II37-F1
#
_entry.id   AF-A0A1U6II37-F1
#
_cell.length_a   1.000
_cell.length_b   1.000
_cell.length_c   1.000
_cell.angle_alpha   90.00
_cell.angle_beta   90.00
_cell.angle_gamma   90.00
#
_symmetry.space_group_name_H-M   'P 1'
#
loop_
_entity.id
_entity.type
_entity.pdbx_description
1 polymer ?
#
loop_
_entity_poly.entity_id
_entity_poly.type
_entity_poly.pdbx_seq_one_letter_code
_entity_poly.pdbx_strand_id
1 'polypeptide(L)'
;MEMAQRHGLPKWMTEAELGEILDNPPPWLVQSRANRTGKRPVWVHLECAVCGYEEAARPKKWWPDFTYVVCSHHAPADVPPVQAGFIRSEFDGVGTRFVGIADVAAPDHH
;
A
#
# COMPACT_ATOMS: atom_id res chain seq x y z
N MET A 1 -0.19 -16.87 -11.45
CA MET A 1 0.36 -18.00 -12.24
C MET A 1 -0.47 -18.28 -13.50
N GLU A 2 -1.13 -17.27 -14.09
CA GLU A 2 -2.08 -17.49 -15.19
C GLU A 2 -1.52 -17.16 -16.59
N MET A 3 -0.37 -16.47 -16.69
CA MET A 3 0.22 -16.06 -17.98
C MET A 3 0.98 -17.18 -18.69
N ALA A 4 1.64 -18.07 -17.95
CA ALA A 4 2.41 -19.19 -18.50
C ALA A 4 1.52 -20.22 -19.23
N GLN A 5 0.34 -20.52 -18.66
CA GLN A 5 -0.62 -21.44 -19.27
C GLN A 5 -1.32 -20.81 -20.49
N ARG A 6 -1.56 -19.48 -20.47
CA ARG A 6 -2.20 -18.76 -21.59
C ARG A 6 -1.34 -18.67 -22.86
N HIS A 7 -0.02 -18.75 -22.72
CA HIS A 7 0.92 -18.69 -23.85
C HIS A 7 1.41 -20.08 -24.33
N GLY A 8 0.76 -21.17 -23.88
CA GLY A 8 0.98 -22.50 -24.46
C GLY A 8 2.31 -23.16 -24.06
N LEU A 9 2.87 -22.86 -22.89
CA LEU A 9 4.05 -23.60 -22.41
C LEU A 9 3.68 -25.07 -22.20
N PRO A 10 4.50 -26.02 -22.72
CA PRO A 10 4.23 -27.43 -22.59
C PRO A 10 4.26 -27.86 -21.12
N LYS A 11 3.46 -28.89 -20.79
CA LYS A 11 3.34 -29.44 -19.43
C LYS A 11 4.67 -29.97 -18.87
N TRP A 12 5.61 -30.29 -19.77
CA TRP A 12 6.96 -30.77 -19.50
C TRP A 12 7.88 -30.15 -20.56
N MET A 13 9.06 -29.68 -20.15
CA MET A 13 10.11 -29.17 -21.05
C MET A 13 11.47 -29.67 -20.57
N THR A 14 12.40 -29.83 -21.49
CA THR A 14 13.79 -30.20 -21.20
C THR A 14 14.57 -29.01 -20.64
N GLU A 15 15.69 -29.27 -19.97
CA GLU A 15 16.59 -28.20 -19.49
C GLU A 15 17.13 -27.32 -20.64
N ALA A 16 17.30 -27.89 -21.83
CA ALA A 16 17.74 -27.15 -23.02
C ALA A 16 16.67 -26.15 -23.50
N GLU A 17 15.40 -26.57 -23.56
CA GLU A 17 14.28 -25.69 -23.92
C GLU A 17 14.06 -24.61 -22.87
N LEU A 18 14.24 -24.95 -21.59
CA LEU A 18 14.20 -23.96 -20.51
C LEU A 18 15.35 -22.95 -20.65
N GLY A 19 16.56 -23.41 -20.99
CA GLY A 19 17.72 -22.56 -21.25
C GLY A 19 17.46 -21.56 -22.37
N GLU A 20 16.89 -22.01 -23.49
CA GLU A 20 16.56 -21.13 -24.63
C GLU A 20 15.53 -20.06 -24.26
N ILE A 21 14.50 -20.41 -23.49
CA ILE A 21 13.49 -19.44 -22.99
C ILE A 21 14.11 -18.44 -22.00
N LEU A 22 15.16 -18.82 -21.28
CA LEU A 22 15.84 -17.91 -20.36
C LEU A 22 16.81 -16.97 -21.08
N ASP A 23 17.51 -17.47 -22.11
CA ASP A 23 18.48 -16.74 -22.92
C ASP A 23 17.82 -15.79 -23.92
N ASN A 24 16.71 -16.22 -24.54
CA ASN A 24 15.86 -15.42 -25.41
C ASN A 24 14.44 -15.29 -24.83
N PRO A 25 14.26 -14.46 -23.77
CA PRO A 25 13.01 -14.42 -23.05
C PRO A 25 11.88 -13.86 -23.90
N PRO A 26 10.73 -14.58 -23.99
CA PRO A 26 9.59 -14.08 -24.72
C PRO A 26 9.01 -12.83 -24.06
N PRO A 27 8.28 -11.97 -24.81
CA PRO A 27 7.78 -10.69 -24.30
C PRO A 27 6.95 -10.80 -23.01
N TRP A 28 6.16 -11.87 -22.86
CA TRP A 28 5.36 -12.10 -21.66
C TRP A 28 6.22 -12.42 -20.42
N LEU A 29 7.39 -13.05 -20.59
CA LEU A 29 8.31 -13.37 -19.50
C LEU A 29 9.09 -12.11 -19.10
N VAL A 30 9.49 -11.29 -20.07
CA VAL A 30 10.08 -9.96 -19.83
C VAL A 30 9.10 -9.08 -19.06
N GLN A 31 7.85 -9.00 -19.51
CA GLN A 31 6.79 -8.24 -18.83
C GLN A 31 6.49 -8.80 -17.43
N SER A 32 6.47 -10.14 -17.26
CA SER A 32 6.29 -10.77 -15.95
C SER A 32 7.44 -10.44 -14.99
N ARG A 33 8.69 -10.42 -15.47
CA ARG A 33 9.87 -10.02 -14.69
C ARG A 33 9.80 -8.53 -14.30
N ALA A 34 9.44 -7.66 -15.24
CA ALA A 34 9.24 -6.23 -14.98
C ALA A 34 8.10 -5.98 -13.96
N ASN A 35 7.00 -6.74 -14.04
CA ASN A 35 5.91 -6.66 -13.06
C ASN A 35 6.33 -7.20 -11.69
N ARG A 36 7.26 -8.15 -11.63
CA ARG A 36 7.86 -8.66 -10.38
C ARG A 36 8.75 -7.63 -9.68
N THR A 37 9.33 -6.69 -10.44
CA THR A 37 10.00 -5.51 -9.88
C THR A 37 9.03 -4.39 -9.49
N GLY A 38 7.73 -4.54 -9.77
CA GLY A 38 6.68 -3.68 -9.24
C GLY A 38 6.71 -3.72 -7.72
N LYS A 39 6.87 -2.55 -7.10
CA LYS A 39 6.99 -2.33 -5.64
C LYS A 39 6.17 -3.37 -4.87
N ARG A 40 6.84 -4.22 -4.08
CA ARG A 40 6.20 -5.13 -3.11
C ARG A 40 5.03 -4.38 -2.45
N PRO A 41 3.85 -4.98 -2.24
CA PRO A 41 2.80 -4.31 -1.50
C PRO A 41 3.40 -3.85 -0.17
N VAL A 42 3.61 -2.55 -0.05
CA VAL A 42 4.14 -1.91 1.16
C VAL A 42 3.00 -2.00 2.14
N TRP A 43 2.97 -3.04 2.95
CA TRP A 43 2.08 -3.07 4.09
C TRP A 43 2.57 -2.01 5.07
N VAL A 44 1.67 -1.15 5.52
CA VAL A 44 1.93 -0.21 6.61
C VAL A 44 1.26 -0.72 7.87
N HIS A 45 1.87 -0.39 8.99
CA HIS A 45 1.33 -0.70 10.31
C HIS A 45 0.53 0.50 10.80
N LEU A 46 -0.76 0.29 11.05
CA LEU A 46 -1.67 1.27 11.63
C LEU A 46 -1.82 0.95 13.10
N GLU A 47 -1.63 1.93 13.97
CA GLU A 47 -1.80 1.78 15.42
C GLU A 47 -2.69 2.90 15.95
N CYS A 48 -3.76 2.51 16.68
CA CYS A 48 -4.67 3.48 17.29
C CYS A 48 -3.92 4.29 18.35
N ALA A 49 -3.83 5.60 18.15
CA ALA A 49 -3.13 6.50 19.06
C ALA A 49 -3.74 6.55 20.49
N VAL A 50 -4.96 6.04 20.68
CA VAL A 50 -5.66 6.05 21.98
C VAL A 50 -5.50 4.74 22.74
N CYS A 51 -5.67 3.59 22.08
CA CYS A 51 -5.70 2.28 22.75
C CYS A 51 -4.64 1.28 22.28
N GLY A 52 -3.79 1.64 21.30
CA GLY A 52 -2.76 0.75 20.77
C GLY A 52 -3.30 -0.42 19.96
N TYR A 53 -4.56 -0.39 19.51
CA TYR A 53 -5.06 -1.42 18.58
C TYR A 53 -4.35 -1.30 17.22
N GLU A 54 -3.83 -2.42 16.71
CA GLU A 54 -2.99 -2.45 15.52
C GLU A 54 -3.62 -3.19 14.33
N GLU A 55 -3.29 -2.76 13.10
CA GLU A 55 -3.64 -3.43 11.86
C GLU A 55 -2.57 -3.22 10.79
N ALA A 56 -2.20 -4.29 10.06
CA ALA A 56 -1.42 -4.18 8.84
C ALA A 56 -2.35 -3.91 7.64
N ALA A 57 -2.18 -2.77 6.97
CA ALA A 57 -3.00 -2.37 5.84
C ALA A 57 -2.17 -2.06 4.59
N ARG A 58 -2.78 -2.15 3.41
CA ARG A 58 -2.16 -1.65 2.18
C ARG A 58 -2.54 -0.18 1.99
N PRO A 59 -1.57 0.75 1.94
CA PRO A 59 -1.83 2.15 1.64
C PRO A 59 -2.57 2.30 0.32
N LYS A 60 -3.60 3.13 0.36
CA LYS A 60 -4.32 3.55 -0.85
C LYS A 60 -3.65 4.80 -1.39
N LYS A 61 -3.70 5.01 -2.71
CA LYS A 61 -3.09 6.17 -3.37
C LYS A 61 -3.57 7.52 -2.80
N TRP A 62 -4.78 7.56 -2.25
CA TRP A 62 -5.38 8.77 -1.70
C TRP A 62 -5.03 9.02 -0.22
N TRP A 63 -4.37 8.08 0.46
CA TRP A 63 -3.93 8.31 1.84
C TRP A 63 -2.86 9.40 1.88
N PRO A 64 -3.05 10.46 2.68
CA PRO A 64 -1.95 11.35 3.03
C PRO A 64 -1.00 10.67 4.02
N ASP A 65 0.06 11.38 4.40
CA ASP A 65 0.80 11.07 5.62
C ASP A 65 -0.10 11.40 6.83
N PHE A 66 -0.44 10.37 7.61
CA PHE A 66 -1.27 10.53 8.80
C PHE A 66 -0.41 10.92 10.00
N THR A 67 -0.84 11.94 10.72
CA THR A 67 -0.29 12.31 12.03
C THR A 67 -0.74 11.30 13.09
N TYR A 68 -2.02 10.89 13.03
CA TYR A 68 -2.59 9.87 13.90
C TYR A 68 -3.56 8.98 13.11
N VAL A 69 -3.79 7.79 13.62
CA VAL A 69 -4.95 6.98 13.23
C VAL A 69 -5.71 6.56 14.48
N VAL A 70 -7.03 6.51 14.39
CA VAL A 70 -7.91 6.18 15.52
C VAL A 70 -8.87 5.08 15.09
N CYS A 71 -8.99 4.03 15.91
CA CYS A 71 -9.90 2.92 15.60
C CYS A 71 -11.36 3.32 15.83
N SER A 72 -12.30 2.58 15.25
CA SER A 72 -13.75 2.84 15.33
C SER A 72 -14.36 2.89 16.75
N HIS A 73 -13.61 2.58 17.79
CA HIS A 73 -14.05 2.68 19.19
C HIS A 73 -13.74 4.03 19.84
N HIS A 74 -12.92 4.86 19.21
CA HIS A 74 -12.50 6.16 19.72
C HIS A 74 -12.78 7.23 18.66
N ALA A 75 -12.98 8.46 19.12
CA ALA A 75 -13.24 9.59 18.25
C ALA A 75 -11.92 10.28 17.85
N PRO A 76 -11.88 10.95 16.68
CA PRO A 76 -10.75 11.83 16.32
C PRO A 76 -10.50 12.96 17.33
N ALA A 77 -11.48 13.29 18.18
CA ALA A 77 -11.32 14.24 19.27
C ALA A 77 -10.54 13.67 20.47
N ASP A 78 -10.31 12.36 20.54
CA ASP A 78 -9.60 11.70 21.65
C ASP A 78 -8.07 11.76 21.51
N VAL A 79 -7.56 12.17 20.34
CA VAL A 79 -6.12 12.43 20.13
C VAL A 79 -5.78 13.87 20.52
N PRO A 80 -4.48 14.22 20.70
CA PRO A 80 -4.09 15.58 21.03
C PRO A 80 -4.72 16.62 20.09
N PRO A 81 -5.08 17.82 20.60
CA PRO A 81 -5.65 18.87 19.78
C PRO A 81 -4.67 19.33 18.70
N VAL A 82 -5.20 19.87 17.60
CA VAL A 82 -4.39 20.41 16.51
C VAL A 82 -3.47 21.52 17.02
N GLN A 83 -2.21 21.49 16.60
CA GLN A 83 -1.22 22.49 16.98
C GLN A 83 -1.55 23.85 16.33
N ALA A 84 -1.17 24.95 17.00
CA ALA A 84 -1.34 26.28 16.43
C ALA A 84 -0.58 26.41 15.10
N GLY A 85 -1.23 26.99 14.09
CA GLY A 85 -0.66 27.08 12.73
C GLY A 85 -0.81 25.80 11.90
N PHE A 86 -1.54 24.79 12.38
CA PHE A 86 -1.89 23.59 11.61
C PHE A 86 -3.40 23.51 11.35
N ILE A 87 -3.77 22.85 10.25
CA ILE A 87 -5.14 22.52 9.87
C ILE A 87 -5.28 21.00 9.94
N ARG A 88 -6.30 20.54 10.67
CA ARG A 88 -6.64 19.12 10.80
C ARG A 88 -7.60 18.70 9.70
N SER A 89 -7.31 17.58 9.05
CA SER A 89 -8.21 16.88 8.14
C SER A 89 -8.42 15.43 8.58
N GLU A 90 -9.64 14.94 8.46
CA GLU A 90 -10.04 13.58 8.85
C GLU A 90 -10.40 12.76 7.60
N PHE A 91 -10.02 11.48 7.62
CA PHE A 91 -10.12 10.59 6.47
C PHE A 91 -10.72 9.25 6.90
N ASP A 92 -11.97 9.01 6.50
CA ASP A 92 -12.65 7.73 6.73
C ASP A 92 -12.14 6.61 5.81
N GLY A 93 -12.37 5.35 6.20
CA GLY A 93 -12.08 4.18 5.36
C GLY A 93 -10.58 3.86 5.23
N VAL A 94 -9.80 4.28 6.23
CA VAL A 94 -8.41 3.88 6.42
C VAL A 94 -8.38 2.50 7.07
N GLY A 95 -7.60 1.58 6.50
CA GLY A 95 -7.64 0.17 6.89
C GLY A 95 -9.04 -0.44 6.81
N THR A 96 -9.35 -1.32 7.76
CA THR A 96 -10.69 -1.90 7.94
C THR A 96 -11.59 -1.02 8.80
N ARG A 97 -11.02 -0.36 9.82
CA ARG A 97 -11.79 0.31 10.89
C ARG A 97 -11.09 1.52 11.51
N PHE A 98 -10.28 2.24 10.74
CA PHE A 98 -9.60 3.45 11.19
C PHE A 98 -10.15 4.71 10.51
N VAL A 99 -10.11 5.80 11.27
CA VAL A 99 -10.13 7.18 10.76
C VAL A 99 -8.69 7.68 10.81
N GLY A 100 -8.18 8.16 9.67
CA GLY A 100 -6.88 8.81 9.60
C GLY A 100 -7.00 10.31 9.87
N ILE A 101 -6.03 10.87 10.57
CA ILE A 101 -5.97 12.29 10.91
C ILE A 101 -4.66 12.84 10.35
N ALA A 102 -4.75 13.88 9.53
CA ALA A 102 -3.59 14.59 9.02
C ALA A 102 -3.64 16.05 9.50
N ASP A 103 -2.66 16.42 10.32
CA ASP A 103 -2.40 17.80 10.71
C ASP A 103 -1.33 18.35 9.76
N VAL A 104 -1.70 19.31 8.92
CA VAL A 104 -0.80 19.96 7.96
C VAL A 104 -0.62 21.43 8.29
N ALA A 105 0.56 21.99 8.07
CA ALA A 105 0.80 23.40 8.30
C ALA A 105 -0.20 24.24 7.48
N ALA A 106 -0.83 25.22 8.13
CA ALA A 106 -1.70 26.17 7.48
C ALA A 106 -0.89 26.93 6.41
N PRO A 107 -1.42 27.11 5.19
CA PRO A 107 -0.73 27.93 4.21
C PRO A 107 -0.57 29.36 4.74
N ASP A 108 0.63 29.92 4.63
CA ASP A 108 0.86 31.33 4.94
C ASP A 108 0.02 32.19 3.97
N HIS A 109 -1.02 32.82 4.49
CA HIS A 109 -1.76 33.84 3.76
C HIS A 109 -0.97 35.15 3.85
N HIS A 110 -0.04 35.36 2.91
CA HIS A 110 0.68 36.62 2.77
C HIS A 110 -0.11 37.66 1.95
#